data_AF-A0A8H6TEN8-F1
#
_entry.id   AF-A0A8H6TEN8-F1
#
_cell.length_a   1.000
_cell.length_b   1.000
_cell.length_c   1.000
_cell.angle_alpha   90.00
_cell.angle_beta   90.00
_cell.angle_gamma   90.00
#
_symmetry.space_group_name_H-M   'P 1'
#
loop_
_entity.id
_entity.type
_entity.pdbx_description
1 polymer ?
#
loop_
_entity_poly.entity_id
_entity_poly.type
_entity_poly.pdbx_seq_one_letter_code
_entity_poly.pdbx_strand_id
1 'polypeptide(L)'
;MELPSVPPVASTIADPKCSRCSRLPATQGRKTCEPCRIKHNEAFRRWRNKKIQQKQDAEKTDPIVTGKRSFDQMDPPSVTSESSKRPKLQALNNSVISNTEPPQTNPHFQKFTWASELYAELRKQYAARSEKKTFRFRGTHSIIADPTINNKRRARAAERDLKTHSGLKFKLLDRAKHREDDAYTITHRCSCLPTGCSGSIVIRVSDDHSHPLGWLGQRINIAVIHPKS
;
A
#
# COMPACT_ATOMS: atom_id res chain seq x y z
N MET A 1 19.73 -46.31 47.62
CA MET A 1 18.82 -45.17 47.36
C MET A 1 18.08 -45.49 46.08
N GLU A 2 16.86 -46.01 46.19
CA GLU A 2 16.03 -46.38 45.04
C GLU A 2 15.28 -45.14 44.53
N LEU A 3 15.33 -44.87 43.23
CA LEU A 3 14.61 -43.77 42.59
C LEU A 3 13.13 -44.16 42.39
N PRO A 4 12.17 -43.30 42.76
CA PRO A 4 10.75 -43.60 42.59
C PRO A 4 10.36 -43.62 41.10
N SER A 5 9.76 -44.72 40.69
CA SER A 5 9.12 -44.92 39.39
C SER A 5 7.88 -44.02 39.28
N VAL A 6 7.86 -43.14 38.27
CA VAL A 6 6.71 -42.26 37.98
C VAL A 6 5.75 -42.99 37.03
N PRO A 7 4.46 -43.11 37.38
CA PRO A 7 3.49 -43.78 36.52
C PRO A 7 3.21 -42.98 35.24
N PRO A 8 2.96 -43.65 34.09
CA PRO A 8 2.63 -42.97 32.85
C PRO A 8 1.29 -42.26 32.95
N VAL A 9 1.30 -40.94 32.73
CA VAL A 9 0.08 -40.12 32.69
C VAL A 9 -0.61 -40.36 31.35
N ALA A 10 -1.69 -41.14 31.35
CA ALA A 10 -2.55 -41.34 30.19
C ALA A 10 -3.20 -40.00 29.81
N SER A 11 -2.62 -39.30 28.84
CA SER A 11 -3.20 -38.09 28.27
C SER A 11 -4.37 -38.47 27.37
N THR A 12 -5.59 -38.26 27.85
CA THR A 12 -6.83 -38.29 27.07
C THR A 12 -6.84 -37.08 26.13
N ILE A 13 -6.14 -37.19 25.00
CA ILE A 13 -6.20 -36.19 23.93
C ILE A 13 -7.61 -36.31 23.31
N ALA A 14 -8.51 -35.42 23.71
CA ALA A 14 -9.82 -35.33 23.09
C ALA A 14 -9.66 -35.10 21.58
N ASP A 15 -10.30 -35.95 20.77
CA ASP A 15 -10.21 -35.84 19.31
C ASP A 15 -10.64 -34.44 18.86
N PRO A 16 -9.83 -33.74 18.05
CA PRO A 16 -10.10 -32.37 17.65
C PRO A 16 -11.34 -32.31 16.75
N LYS A 17 -12.47 -31.85 17.30
CA LYS A 17 -13.72 -31.66 16.56
C LYS A 17 -13.68 -30.42 15.68
N CYS A 18 -14.31 -30.49 14.50
CA CYS A 18 -14.51 -29.33 13.65
C CYS A 18 -15.29 -28.21 14.35
N SER A 19 -14.73 -27.00 14.40
CA SER A 19 -15.35 -25.80 15.01
C SER A 19 -16.66 -25.31 14.36
N ARG A 20 -17.03 -25.83 13.19
CA ARG A 20 -18.22 -25.39 12.43
C ARG A 20 -19.38 -26.38 12.50
N CYS A 21 -19.12 -27.67 12.38
CA CYS A 21 -20.16 -28.70 12.30
C CYS A 21 -20.07 -29.75 13.41
N SER A 22 -19.02 -29.75 14.23
CA SER A 22 -18.79 -30.70 15.33
C SER A 22 -18.72 -32.19 14.95
N ARG A 23 -18.83 -32.54 13.65
CA ARG A 23 -19.06 -33.92 13.16
C ARG A 23 -17.82 -34.72 12.78
N LEU A 24 -16.63 -34.13 12.69
CA LEU A 24 -15.45 -34.83 12.15
C LEU A 24 -14.17 -34.45 12.90
N PRO A 25 -13.21 -35.40 13.03
CA PRO A 25 -11.85 -35.05 13.39
C PRO A 25 -11.31 -34.11 12.31
N ALA A 26 -10.73 -33.01 12.76
CA ALA A 26 -9.85 -32.21 11.92
C ALA A 26 -8.86 -33.13 11.20
N THR A 27 -8.78 -33.06 9.87
CA THR A 27 -7.59 -33.55 9.17
C THR A 27 -6.37 -32.88 9.80
N GLN A 28 -5.30 -33.65 10.01
CA GLN A 28 -4.14 -33.26 10.83
C GLN A 28 -3.72 -31.82 10.53
N GLY A 29 -3.95 -30.92 11.51
CA GLY A 29 -3.49 -29.53 11.48
C GLY A 29 -4.51 -28.41 11.21
N ARG A 30 -5.82 -28.64 11.05
CA ARG A 30 -6.79 -27.55 10.80
C ARG A 30 -8.03 -27.56 11.71
N LYS A 31 -8.46 -26.39 12.22
CA LYS A 31 -9.64 -26.24 13.10
C LYS A 31 -11.02 -26.49 12.43
N THR A 32 -11.05 -26.67 11.12
CA THR A 32 -12.27 -26.84 10.32
C THR A 32 -12.12 -28.03 9.39
N CYS A 33 -13.13 -28.90 9.32
CA CYS A 33 -13.12 -30.02 8.40
C CYS A 33 -13.20 -29.59 6.94
N GLU A 34 -12.76 -30.47 6.04
CA GLU A 34 -12.71 -30.22 4.60
C GLU A 34 -14.07 -29.83 4.01
N PRO A 35 -15.20 -30.51 4.33
CA PRO A 35 -16.51 -30.11 3.81
C PRO A 35 -16.93 -28.69 4.22
N CYS A 36 -16.67 -28.29 5.48
CA CYS A 36 -16.96 -26.92 5.93
C CYS A 36 -16.09 -25.88 5.24
N ARG A 37 -14.83 -26.23 4.94
CA ARG A 37 -13.89 -25.37 4.22
C ARG A 37 -14.31 -25.17 2.76
N ILE A 38 -14.70 -26.24 2.07
CA ILE A 38 -15.24 -26.19 0.71
C ILE A 38 -16.48 -25.29 0.67
N LYS A 39 -17.46 -25.53 1.55
CA LYS A 39 -18.68 -24.73 1.64
C LYS A 39 -18.40 -23.24 1.91
N HIS A 40 -17.46 -22.93 2.79
CA HIS A 40 -17.04 -21.56 3.06
C HIS A 40 -16.41 -20.89 1.83
N ASN A 41 -15.52 -21.60 1.14
CA ASN A 41 -14.86 -21.10 -0.07
C ASN A 41 -15.86 -20.87 -1.21
N GLU A 42 -16.84 -21.74 -1.39
CA GLU A 42 -17.93 -21.57 -2.36
C GLU A 42 -18.80 -20.35 -2.05
N ALA A 43 -19.18 -20.16 -0.78
CA ALA A 43 -19.94 -18.98 -0.36
C ALA A 43 -19.16 -17.69 -0.62
N PHE A 44 -17.85 -17.69 -0.33
CA PHE A 44 -16.97 -16.56 -0.62
C PHE A 44 -16.83 -16.29 -2.12
N ARG A 45 -16.70 -17.33 -2.96
CA ARG A 45 -16.70 -17.20 -4.42
C ARG A 45 -18.01 -16.60 -4.94
N ARG A 46 -19.17 -17.08 -4.46
CA ARG A 46 -20.49 -16.53 -4.82
C ARG A 46 -20.61 -15.06 -4.45
N TRP A 47 -20.20 -14.68 -3.24
CA TRP A 47 -20.21 -13.29 -2.79
C TRP A 47 -19.32 -12.39 -3.67
N ARG A 48 -18.10 -12.85 -3.99
CA ARG A 48 -17.18 -12.12 -4.88
C ARG A 48 -17.75 -11.94 -6.28
N ASN A 49 -18.30 -13.00 -6.86
CA ASN A 49 -18.91 -12.95 -8.20
C ASN A 49 -20.12 -12.00 -8.22
N LYS A 50 -20.96 -12.03 -7.18
CA LYS A 50 -22.09 -11.09 -7.03
C LYS A 50 -21.60 -9.63 -6.99
N LYS A 51 -20.49 -9.34 -6.31
CA LYS A 51 -19.91 -7.99 -6.28
C LYS A 51 -19.34 -7.54 -7.63
N ILE A 52 -18.72 -8.46 -8.37
CA ILE A 52 -18.23 -8.19 -9.73
C ILE A 52 -19.42 -7.90 -10.67
N GLN A 53 -20.46 -8.73 -10.62
CA GLN A 53 -21.67 -8.55 -11.42
C GLN A 53 -22.36 -7.22 -11.12
N GLN A 54 -22.53 -6.86 -9.84
CA GLN A 54 -23.10 -5.57 -9.45
C GLN A 54 -22.33 -4.38 -10.01
N LYS A 55 -20.99 -4.46 -10.06
CA LYS A 55 -20.15 -3.41 -10.64
C LYS A 55 -20.34 -3.31 -12.16
N GLN A 56 -20.42 -4.45 -12.85
CA GLN A 56 -20.67 -4.51 -14.29
C GLN A 56 -22.08 -4.00 -14.65
N ASP A 57 -23.08 -4.31 -13.82
CA ASP A 57 -24.46 -3.86 -14.04
C ASP A 57 -24.58 -2.35 -13.80
N ALA A 58 -23.89 -1.81 -12.78
CA ALA A 58 -23.82 -0.36 -12.53
C ALA A 58 -23.17 0.39 -13.72
N GLU A 59 -22.09 -0.15 -14.28
CA GLU A 59 -21.42 0.44 -15.46
C GLU A 59 -22.30 0.41 -16.73
N LYS A 60 -23.21 -0.56 -16.83
CA LYS A 60 -24.19 -0.64 -17.92
C LYS A 60 -25.42 0.25 -17.72
N THR A 61 -25.71 0.66 -16.48
CA THR A 61 -26.92 1.42 -16.13
C THR A 61 -26.70 2.93 -16.06
N ASP A 62 -25.64 3.45 -16.67
CA ASP A 62 -25.56 4.86 -17.05
C ASP A 62 -26.11 5.05 -18.48
N PRO A 63 -27.44 5.15 -18.71
CA PRO A 63 -27.91 5.77 -19.92
C PRO A 63 -27.50 7.24 -19.86
N ILE A 64 -26.82 7.65 -20.91
CA ILE A 64 -26.60 9.03 -21.32
C ILE A 64 -27.97 9.75 -21.30
N VAL A 65 -28.34 10.29 -20.14
CA VAL A 65 -29.35 11.35 -19.99
C VAL A 65 -28.60 12.55 -19.44
N THR A 66 -27.59 12.98 -20.19
CA THR A 66 -27.21 14.39 -20.21
C THR A 66 -28.37 15.13 -20.86
N GLY A 67 -29.37 15.47 -20.04
CA GLY A 67 -30.32 16.51 -20.34
C GLY A 67 -29.54 17.80 -20.56
N LYS A 68 -29.13 18.03 -21.80
CA LYS A 68 -28.69 19.32 -22.33
C LYS A 68 -29.82 20.31 -22.01
N ARG A 69 -29.65 21.11 -20.95
CA ARG A 69 -30.28 22.42 -20.93
C ARG A 69 -29.62 23.20 -22.06
N SER A 70 -30.41 23.50 -23.08
CA SER A 70 -30.11 24.39 -24.18
C SER A 70 -29.53 25.69 -23.64
N PHE A 71 -28.21 25.85 -23.77
CA PHE A 71 -27.56 27.15 -23.74
C PHE A 71 -27.23 27.49 -25.19
N ASP A 72 -27.72 28.63 -25.63
CA ASP A 72 -27.74 29.07 -27.03
C ASP A 72 -26.37 29.03 -27.71
N GLN A 73 -26.46 28.71 -29.00
CA GLN A 73 -25.38 28.66 -29.98
C GLN A 73 -24.67 30.00 -30.14
N MET A 74 -23.34 29.98 -30.06
CA MET A 74 -22.47 30.86 -30.82
C MET A 74 -21.53 29.98 -31.64
N ASP A 75 -21.42 30.32 -32.93
CA ASP A 75 -20.73 29.56 -33.97
C ASP A 75 -19.19 29.49 -33.81
N PRO A 76 -18.54 28.43 -34.33
CA PRO A 76 -17.10 28.21 -34.22
C PRO A 76 -16.31 28.73 -35.44
N PRO A 77 -15.03 29.12 -35.29
CA PRO A 77 -14.10 29.12 -36.40
C PRO A 77 -13.35 27.78 -36.48
N SER A 78 -13.44 27.22 -37.69
CA SER A 78 -12.65 26.14 -38.27
C SER A 78 -11.14 26.31 -38.03
N VAL A 79 -10.49 25.29 -37.46
CA VAL A 79 -9.05 25.08 -37.67
C VAL A 79 -8.73 23.59 -37.82
N THR A 80 -7.90 23.37 -38.83
CA THR A 80 -7.48 22.16 -39.54
C THR A 80 -6.80 21.07 -38.71
N SER A 81 -7.03 19.84 -39.17
CA SER A 81 -6.35 18.60 -38.85
C SER A 81 -4.89 18.55 -39.34
N GLU A 82 -3.94 18.12 -38.49
CA GLU A 82 -2.66 17.55 -38.96
C GLU A 82 -2.19 16.35 -38.10
N SER A 83 -2.27 15.20 -38.77
CA SER A 83 -1.40 14.01 -38.79
C SER A 83 -0.24 13.83 -37.79
N SER A 84 -0.29 12.68 -37.12
CA SER A 84 0.73 11.63 -37.06
C SER A 84 2.22 12.02 -37.08
N LYS A 85 2.94 11.70 -35.99
CA LYS A 85 4.23 10.96 -36.02
C LYS A 85 4.66 10.47 -34.64
N ARG A 86 4.96 9.18 -34.58
CA ARG A 86 5.43 8.38 -33.44
C ARG A 86 6.97 8.52 -33.34
N PRO A 87 7.58 8.86 -32.20
CA PRO A 87 9.04 8.89 -32.10
C PRO A 87 9.64 7.49 -31.88
N LYS A 88 10.68 7.19 -32.64
CA LYS A 88 11.56 6.02 -32.54
C LYS A 88 12.41 6.09 -31.26
N LEU A 89 12.45 5.00 -30.50
CA LEU A 89 13.43 4.74 -29.46
C LEU A 89 14.83 4.59 -30.09
N GLN A 90 15.74 5.50 -29.76
CA GLN A 90 17.18 5.31 -29.97
C GLN A 90 17.84 4.98 -28.64
N ALA A 91 18.53 3.85 -28.61
CA ALA A 91 19.39 3.45 -27.53
C ALA A 91 20.65 4.33 -27.52
N LEU A 92 20.88 5.02 -26.41
CA LEU A 92 22.15 5.69 -26.13
C LEU A 92 22.78 5.03 -24.90
N ASN A 93 23.81 4.25 -25.19
CA ASN A 93 24.90 3.95 -24.27
C ASN A 93 25.55 5.28 -23.85
N ASN A 94 25.85 5.45 -22.57
CA ASN A 94 26.99 6.26 -22.14
C ASN A 94 27.42 5.93 -20.70
N SER A 95 28.62 5.37 -20.59
CA SER A 95 29.47 5.45 -19.42
C SER A 95 30.31 6.72 -19.54
N VAL A 96 30.02 7.75 -18.75
CA VAL A 96 30.99 8.80 -18.42
C VAL A 96 30.74 9.25 -16.98
N ILE A 97 31.68 8.92 -16.11
CA ILE A 97 31.80 9.44 -14.75
C ILE A 97 32.26 10.90 -14.89
N SER A 98 31.47 11.84 -14.36
CA SER A 98 31.92 13.21 -14.15
C SER A 98 31.37 13.71 -12.82
N ASN A 99 32.30 14.02 -11.92
CA ASN A 99 32.05 14.75 -10.69
C ASN A 99 31.65 16.18 -11.07
N THR A 100 30.39 16.52 -10.88
CA THR A 100 29.90 17.90 -10.93
C THR A 100 29.11 18.14 -9.66
N GLU A 101 29.34 19.29 -9.02
CA GLU A 101 28.64 19.75 -7.83
C GLU A 101 27.11 19.62 -7.98
N PRO A 102 26.39 19.32 -6.88
CA PRO A 102 24.98 19.00 -6.94
C PRO A 102 24.17 20.20 -7.45
N PRO A 103 23.43 20.06 -8.56
CA PRO A 103 22.61 21.13 -9.10
C PRO A 103 21.48 21.47 -8.12
N GLN A 104 21.22 22.77 -8.03
CA GLN A 104 20.16 23.36 -7.23
C GLN A 104 18.81 22.67 -7.50
N THR A 105 18.09 22.36 -6.43
CA THR A 105 16.87 21.55 -6.44
C THR A 105 15.75 22.22 -7.22
N ASN A 106 15.45 21.69 -8.40
CA ASN A 106 14.21 21.95 -9.12
C ASN A 106 13.01 21.52 -8.25
N PRO A 107 12.04 22.40 -7.96
CA PRO A 107 10.91 22.11 -7.07
C PRO A 107 9.88 21.12 -7.62
N HIS A 108 10.08 20.60 -8.84
CA HIS A 108 9.07 19.80 -9.55
C HIS A 108 9.57 18.48 -10.16
N PHE A 109 10.79 18.04 -9.85
CA PHE A 109 11.22 16.69 -10.26
C PHE A 109 10.72 15.65 -9.27
N GLN A 110 9.56 15.08 -9.58
CA GLN A 110 9.05 13.87 -8.96
C GLN A 110 9.93 12.71 -9.45
N LYS A 111 11.09 12.50 -8.84
CA LYS A 111 11.97 11.37 -9.18
C LYS A 111 11.24 10.09 -8.80
N PHE A 112 10.79 9.33 -9.80
CA PHE A 112 10.29 7.98 -9.59
C PHE A 112 11.47 7.11 -9.15
N THR A 113 11.41 6.61 -7.92
CA THR A 113 12.44 5.75 -7.35
C THR A 113 11.83 4.43 -6.90
N TRP A 114 12.67 3.40 -6.85
CA TRP A 114 12.29 2.11 -6.28
C TRP A 114 12.05 2.26 -4.77
N ALA A 115 11.25 1.37 -4.19
CA ALA A 115 10.98 1.41 -2.75
C ALA A 115 12.29 1.37 -1.93
N SER A 116 13.25 0.53 -2.33
CA SER A 116 14.58 0.42 -1.71
C SER A 116 15.35 1.75 -1.72
N GLU A 117 15.37 2.44 -2.85
CA GLU A 117 16.02 3.75 -3.00
C GLU A 117 15.34 4.82 -2.15
N LEU A 118 14.01 4.82 -2.08
CA LEU A 118 13.25 5.72 -1.22
C LEU A 118 13.61 5.53 0.25
N TYR A 119 13.71 4.27 0.71
CA TYR A 119 14.09 3.98 2.09
C TYR A 119 15.56 4.30 2.37
N ALA A 120 16.45 4.07 1.41
CA ALA A 120 17.87 4.42 1.52
C ALA A 120 18.06 5.94 1.63
N GLU A 121 17.36 6.72 0.80
CA GLU A 121 17.40 8.18 0.85
C GLU A 121 16.82 8.71 2.17
N LEU A 122 15.71 8.14 2.63
CA LEU A 122 15.15 8.46 3.94
C LEU A 122 16.15 8.21 5.07
N ARG A 123 16.83 7.05 5.05
CA ARG A 123 17.86 6.69 6.03
C ARG A 123 19.04 7.65 5.97
N LYS A 124 19.50 8.01 4.77
CA LYS A 124 20.59 8.96 4.54
C LYS A 124 20.26 10.33 5.13
N GLN A 125 19.09 10.88 4.80
CA GLN A 125 18.68 12.19 5.32
C GLN A 125 18.42 12.15 6.84
N TYR A 126 17.91 11.02 7.35
CA TYR A 126 17.72 10.83 8.79
C TYR A 126 19.06 10.77 9.54
N ALA A 127 20.08 10.09 8.99
CA ALA A 127 21.43 10.04 9.56
C ALA A 127 22.15 11.41 9.48
N ALA A 128 21.95 12.15 8.38
CA ALA A 128 22.53 13.48 8.18
C ALA A 128 21.92 14.56 9.10
N ARG A 129 20.84 14.24 9.82
CA ARG A 129 20.11 15.15 10.72
C ARG A 129 20.92 15.57 11.97
N SER A 130 22.19 15.19 12.09
CA SER A 130 23.10 15.54 13.18
C SER A 130 22.84 16.99 13.65
N GLU A 131 22.38 17.11 14.91
CA GLU A 131 22.07 18.32 15.69
C GLU A 131 20.72 19.04 15.46
N LYS A 132 20.10 18.97 14.27
CA LYS A 132 18.86 19.72 14.02
C LYS A 132 17.63 18.95 14.54
N LYS A 133 16.86 19.60 15.43
CA LYS A 133 15.58 19.06 15.95
C LYS A 133 14.52 18.91 14.86
N THR A 134 14.70 19.55 13.70
CA THR A 134 13.76 19.57 12.59
C THR A 134 14.21 18.63 11.48
N PHE A 135 13.30 17.75 11.05
CA PHE A 135 13.51 16.84 9.93
C PHE A 135 12.21 16.69 9.16
N ARG A 136 12.27 16.93 7.84
CA ARG A 136 11.12 16.78 6.96
C ARG A 136 11.54 15.93 5.78
N PHE A 137 10.75 14.89 5.52
CA PHE A 137 10.94 14.02 4.38
C PHE A 137 9.59 13.77 3.72
N ARG A 138 9.55 13.77 2.40
CA ARG A 138 8.41 13.33 1.60
C ARG A 138 8.92 12.48 0.47
N GLY A 139 8.54 11.21 0.48
CA GLY A 139 8.83 10.25 -0.57
C GLY A 139 7.53 9.66 -1.10
N THR A 140 7.50 9.32 -2.37
CA THR A 140 6.39 8.56 -2.97
C THR A 140 6.97 7.54 -3.93
N HIS A 141 6.43 6.33 -3.89
CA HIS A 141 6.66 5.34 -4.94
C HIS A 141 5.33 4.67 -5.28
N SER A 142 5.22 4.16 -6.50
CA SER A 142 4.04 3.44 -6.98
C SER A 142 4.41 2.00 -7.28
N ILE A 143 3.47 1.10 -7.06
CA ILE A 143 3.59 -0.33 -7.36
C ILE A 143 2.37 -0.77 -8.17
N ILE A 144 2.51 -1.86 -8.93
CA ILE A 144 1.36 -2.45 -9.62
C ILE A 144 0.39 -3.02 -8.56
N ALA A 145 -0.90 -2.70 -8.70
CA ALA A 145 -1.92 -3.15 -7.78
C ALA A 145 -2.12 -4.67 -7.91
N ASP A 146 -2.12 -5.35 -6.77
CA ASP A 146 -2.60 -6.72 -6.68
C ASP A 146 -4.05 -6.67 -6.17
N PRO A 147 -5.05 -7.15 -6.93
CA PRO A 147 -6.45 -7.07 -6.53
C PRO A 147 -6.77 -7.89 -5.27
N THR A 148 -5.87 -8.77 -4.84
CA THR A 148 -6.01 -9.53 -3.58
C THR A 148 -5.47 -8.77 -2.36
N ILE A 149 -4.73 -7.68 -2.56
CA ILE A 149 -4.09 -6.89 -1.52
C ILE A 149 -4.74 -5.50 -1.45
N ASN A 150 -5.63 -5.32 -0.48
CA ASN A 150 -6.22 -4.01 -0.21
C ASN A 150 -5.20 -2.98 0.34
N ASN A 151 -5.55 -1.70 0.25
CA ASN A 151 -4.69 -0.58 0.69
C ASN A 151 -4.29 -0.69 2.17
N LYS A 152 -5.15 -1.26 3.01
CA LYS A 152 -4.82 -1.56 4.42
C LYS A 152 -3.66 -2.54 4.57
N ARG A 153 -3.72 -3.70 3.89
CA ARG A 153 -2.64 -4.70 3.92
C ARG A 153 -1.36 -4.11 3.35
N ARG A 154 -1.47 -3.30 2.29
CA ARG A 154 -0.31 -2.63 1.68
C ARG A 154 0.33 -1.60 2.60
N ALA A 155 -0.45 -0.76 3.27
CA ALA A 155 0.07 0.21 4.23
C ALA A 155 0.81 -0.47 5.38
N ARG A 156 0.31 -1.62 5.86
CA ARG A 156 1.00 -2.45 6.88
C ARG A 156 2.29 -3.10 6.35
N ALA A 157 2.36 -3.43 5.06
CA ALA A 157 3.60 -3.88 4.44
C ALA A 157 4.62 -2.73 4.41
N ALA A 158 4.22 -1.56 3.88
CA ALA A 158 5.06 -0.37 3.85
C ALA A 158 5.55 0.07 5.24
N GLU A 159 4.71 -0.07 6.28
CA GLU A 159 5.10 0.16 7.68
C GLU A 159 6.21 -0.78 8.15
N ARG A 160 6.12 -2.08 7.83
CA ARG A 160 7.16 -3.07 8.17
C ARG A 160 8.45 -2.78 7.42
N ASP A 161 8.35 -2.49 6.12
CA ASP A 161 9.51 -2.17 5.28
C ASP A 161 10.20 -0.90 5.78
N LEU A 162 9.42 0.12 6.12
CA LEU A 162 9.94 1.35 6.72
C LEU A 162 10.71 1.06 8.01
N LYS A 163 10.17 0.23 8.91
CA LYS A 163 10.83 -0.14 10.17
C LYS A 163 12.13 -0.90 9.93
N THR A 164 12.15 -1.81 8.97
CA THR A 164 13.31 -2.64 8.64
C THR A 164 14.42 -1.85 7.97
N HIS A 165 14.10 -0.99 7.00
CA HIS A 165 15.10 -0.40 6.10
C HIS A 165 15.54 1.01 6.49
N SER A 166 14.68 1.81 7.13
CA SER A 166 15.02 3.22 7.43
C SER A 166 15.82 3.41 8.72
N GLY A 167 15.78 2.44 9.65
CA GLY A 167 16.32 2.59 11.00
C GLY A 167 15.55 3.59 11.88
N LEU A 168 14.42 4.12 11.40
CA LEU A 168 13.58 5.03 12.17
C LEU A 168 12.93 4.30 13.35
N LYS A 169 13.02 4.91 14.53
CA LYS A 169 12.27 4.49 15.70
C LYS A 169 10.98 5.29 15.78
N PHE A 170 9.84 4.60 15.78
CA PHE A 170 8.53 5.22 15.89
C PHE A 170 7.55 4.30 16.62
N LYS A 171 6.57 4.90 17.28
CA LYS A 171 5.49 4.19 17.98
C LYS A 171 4.18 4.42 17.23
N LEU A 172 3.35 3.38 17.13
CA LEU A 172 2.01 3.53 16.60
C LEU A 172 1.23 4.50 17.49
N LEU A 173 0.63 5.53 16.88
CA LEU A 173 -0.39 6.31 17.56
C LEU A 173 -1.64 5.43 17.54
N ASP A 174 -2.15 5.05 18.71
CA ASP A 174 -3.23 4.06 18.87
C ASP A 174 -4.52 4.38 18.07
N ARG A 175 -4.65 5.58 17.49
CA ARG A 175 -5.93 6.11 17.03
C ARG A 175 -6.00 6.75 15.63
N ALA A 176 -4.91 6.93 14.90
CA ALA A 176 -4.98 7.64 13.62
C ALA A 176 -4.94 6.68 12.41
N LYS A 177 -6.01 5.90 12.25
CA LYS A 177 -6.31 5.18 11.00
C LYS A 177 -7.43 5.93 10.30
N HIS A 178 -7.11 6.61 9.21
CA HIS A 178 -8.12 7.19 8.35
C HIS A 178 -8.39 6.21 7.20
N ARG A 179 -9.66 5.89 6.99
CA ARG A 179 -10.12 5.09 5.86
C ARG A 179 -10.96 6.00 4.98
N GLU A 180 -10.40 6.35 3.84
CA GLU A 180 -11.16 6.83 2.68
C GLU A 180 -11.56 5.61 1.85
N ASP A 181 -12.54 5.76 0.95
CA ASP A 181 -13.01 4.65 0.11
C ASP A 181 -11.86 4.04 -0.70
N ASP A 182 -10.95 4.89 -1.20
CA ASP A 182 -9.83 4.49 -2.07
C ASP A 182 -8.45 4.70 -1.42
N ALA A 183 -8.39 5.04 -0.13
CA ALA A 183 -7.12 5.26 0.55
C ALA A 183 -7.10 4.81 2.01
N TYR A 184 -5.92 4.41 2.48
CA TYR A 184 -5.67 3.99 3.84
C TYR A 184 -4.43 4.68 4.39
N THR A 185 -4.61 5.37 5.52
CA THR A 185 -3.54 6.14 6.16
C THR A 185 -3.21 5.57 7.53
N ILE A 186 -1.91 5.39 7.80
CA ILE A 186 -1.35 5.04 9.12
C ILE A 186 -0.49 6.21 9.58
N THR A 187 -0.73 6.69 10.80
CA THR A 187 0.11 7.71 11.42
C THR A 187 0.83 7.15 12.65
N HIS A 188 2.12 7.44 12.75
CA HIS A 188 2.99 7.08 13.86
C HIS A 188 3.60 8.33 14.49
N ARG A 189 3.93 8.25 15.78
CA ARG A 189 4.72 9.26 16.47
C ARG A 189 6.21 8.92 16.34
N CYS A 190 7.03 9.88 15.90
CA CYS A 190 8.48 9.71 15.87
C CYS A 190 9.02 9.61 17.30
N SER A 191 9.97 8.72 17.53
CA SER A 191 10.70 8.61 18.81
C SER A 191 12.19 8.82 18.62
N CYS A 192 12.53 9.72 17.70
CA CYS A 192 13.89 10.01 17.26
C CYS A 192 14.67 10.95 18.20
N LEU A 193 14.01 11.59 19.17
CA LEU A 193 14.67 12.43 20.19
C LEU A 193 14.39 11.90 21.60
N PRO A 194 15.38 11.89 22.51
CA PRO A 194 15.20 11.48 23.91
C PRO A 194 14.19 12.36 24.67
N THR A 195 14.24 13.67 24.44
CA THR A 195 13.43 14.69 25.13
C THR A 195 12.01 14.86 24.57
N GLY A 196 11.44 13.81 23.99
CA GLY A 196 10.04 13.80 23.55
C GLY A 196 9.83 14.45 22.19
N CYS A 197 10.17 13.72 21.13
CA CYS A 197 9.82 14.15 19.77
C CYS A 197 8.28 14.21 19.58
N SER A 198 7.81 15.34 19.04
CA SER A 198 6.42 15.55 18.59
C SER A 198 6.24 15.32 17.09
N GLY A 199 7.28 14.83 16.40
CA GLY A 199 7.22 14.50 14.99
C GLY A 199 6.24 13.37 14.70
N SER A 200 5.67 13.40 13.49
CA SER A 200 4.73 12.41 12.98
C SER A 200 5.28 11.77 11.71
N ILE A 201 5.05 10.48 11.54
CA ILE A 201 5.32 9.72 10.33
C ILE A 201 3.96 9.28 9.76
N VAL A 202 3.66 9.69 8.54
CA VAL A 202 2.41 9.38 7.85
C VAL A 202 2.72 8.46 6.69
N ILE A 203 2.05 7.31 6.65
CA ILE A 203 2.08 6.35 5.54
C ILE A 203 0.68 6.35 4.93
N ARG A 204 0.54 6.85 3.71
CA ARG A 204 -0.73 6.85 2.97
C ARG A 204 -0.60 5.95 1.76
N VAL A 205 -1.52 5.01 1.63
CA VAL A 205 -1.65 4.17 0.43
C VAL A 205 -2.98 4.50 -0.23
N SER A 206 -2.93 4.88 -1.50
CA SER A 206 -4.12 5.12 -2.32
C SER A 206 -4.02 4.37 -3.62
N ASP A 207 -5.16 4.15 -4.27
CA ASP A 207 -5.14 3.66 -5.65
C ASP A 207 -4.48 4.69 -6.59
N ASP A 208 -3.85 4.20 -7.64
CA ASP A 208 -3.10 4.99 -8.61
C ASP A 208 -3.48 4.58 -10.03
N HIS A 209 -4.07 5.50 -10.77
CA HIS A 209 -4.54 5.28 -12.15
C HIS A 209 -3.62 5.98 -13.17
N SER A 210 -2.46 6.49 -12.75
CA SER A 210 -1.57 7.25 -13.63
C SER A 210 -0.69 6.39 -14.54
N HIS A 211 -0.83 5.05 -14.50
CA HIS A 211 -0.01 4.17 -15.32
C HIS A 211 -0.41 4.30 -16.80
N PRO A 212 0.53 4.57 -17.73
CA PRO A 212 0.21 4.84 -19.14
C PRO A 212 -0.40 3.64 -19.88
N LEU A 213 -0.16 2.42 -19.39
CA LEU A 213 -0.77 1.19 -19.93
C LEU A 213 -2.16 0.86 -19.33
N GLY A 214 -2.74 1.75 -18.51
CA GLY A 214 -4.06 1.54 -17.91
C GLY A 214 -4.10 0.49 -16.78
N TRP A 215 -2.94 0.02 -16.31
CA TRP A 215 -2.88 -0.87 -15.17
C TRP A 215 -3.20 -0.12 -13.88
N LEU A 216 -3.99 -0.75 -13.02
CA LEU A 216 -4.22 -0.25 -11.67
C LEU A 216 -2.92 -0.33 -10.88
N GLY A 217 -2.51 0.79 -10.30
CA GLY A 217 -1.40 0.91 -9.38
C GLY A 217 -1.89 1.18 -7.96
N GLN A 218 -0.97 1.09 -7.02
CA GLN A 218 -1.11 1.60 -5.66
C GLN A 218 0.04 2.56 -5.40
N ARG A 219 -0.29 3.78 -4.99
CA ARG A 219 0.67 4.82 -4.65
C ARG A 219 0.89 4.84 -3.15
N ILE A 220 2.15 4.74 -2.75
CA ILE A 220 2.59 4.73 -1.36
C ILE A 220 3.33 6.04 -1.08
N ASN A 221 2.69 6.91 -0.30
CA ASN A 221 3.26 8.17 0.16
C ASN A 221 3.77 8.02 1.59
N ILE A 222 5.02 8.41 1.82
CA ILE A 222 5.66 8.42 3.14
C ILE A 222 6.08 9.84 3.44
N ALA A 223 5.54 10.40 4.52
CA ALA A 223 5.89 11.72 5.00
C ALA A 223 6.40 11.65 6.45
N VAL A 224 7.55 12.24 6.71
CA VAL A 224 8.07 12.49 8.06
C VAL A 224 8.00 13.98 8.32
N ILE A 225 7.28 14.38 9.36
CA ILE A 225 6.98 15.77 9.68
C ILE A 225 7.39 16.03 11.12
N HIS A 226 8.42 16.85 11.33
CA HIS A 226 8.72 17.44 12.63
C HIS A 226 8.21 18.88 12.63
N PRO A 227 7.47 19.31 13.68
CA PRO A 227 7.15 20.73 13.83
C PRO A 227 8.45 21.55 13.91
N LYS A 228 8.40 22.79 13.39
CA LYS A 228 9.48 23.74 13.63
C LYS A 228 9.49 24.04 15.13
N SER A 229 10.64 23.83 15.77
CA SER A 229 10.89 24.25 17.16
C SER A 229 11.00 25.76 17.24
#